data_AF-A0A7K3G4J4-F1
#
_entry.id   AF-A0A7K3G4J4-F1
#
_cell.length_a   1.000
_cell.length_b   1.000
_cell.length_c   1.000
_cell.angle_alpha   90.00
_cell.angle_beta   90.00
_cell.angle_gamma   90.00
#
_symmetry.space_group_name_H-M   'P 1'
#
loop_
_entity.id
_entity.type
_entity.pdbx_description
1 polymer ?
#
loop_
_entity_poly.entity_id
_entity_poly.type
_entity_poly.pdbx_seq_one_letter_code
_entity_poly.pdbx_strand_id
1 'polypeptide(L)'
;MSTATAPAAAPAKKRGSGLFQGLQKVGRSLQLPIAVLPAAGILLRLGQPDVFGKDGLGWDKVASVFATAGDAVFSNLPLLFCIGVAIGFAKKADGSTALAALVGFLVYSNVLKAFPVTDAVVNTTANKGVDVAATYNNPGVLGGILMGLIAAVLWQKFHRTKLVDWLGFFNGRRLVPIIM
;
A
#
# COMPACT_ATOMS: atom_id res chain seq x y z
N MET A 1 56.73 -11.31 32.72
CA MET A 1 56.45 -10.67 31.42
C MET A 1 54.98 -10.86 31.11
N SER A 2 54.18 -9.80 31.20
CA SER A 2 52.73 -9.84 30.92
C SER A 2 52.51 -9.19 29.55
N THR A 3 52.14 -9.98 28.54
CA THR A 3 51.81 -9.46 27.21
C THR A 3 50.36 -9.00 27.20
N ALA A 4 50.16 -7.70 27.35
CA ALA A 4 48.86 -7.06 27.14
C ALA A 4 48.47 -7.16 25.65
N THR A 5 47.47 -7.98 25.35
CA THR A 5 46.83 -8.03 24.03
C THR A 5 45.98 -6.76 23.87
N ALA A 6 46.35 -5.90 22.93
CA ALA A 6 45.57 -4.70 22.59
C ALA A 6 44.17 -5.10 22.07
N PRO A 7 43.09 -4.38 22.44
CA PRO A 7 41.76 -4.69 21.94
C PRO A 7 41.67 -4.35 20.44
N ALA A 8 41.22 -5.32 19.65
CA ALA A 8 41.02 -5.18 18.21
C ALA A 8 40.02 -4.05 17.90
N ALA A 9 40.40 -3.13 17.01
CA ALA A 9 39.57 -2.03 16.58
C ALA A 9 38.25 -2.52 15.94
N ALA A 10 37.14 -1.92 16.35
CA ALA A 10 35.81 -2.28 15.84
C ALA A 10 35.70 -2.02 14.32
N PRO A 11 35.08 -2.94 13.55
CA PRO A 11 35.06 -2.84 12.10
C PRO A 11 34.19 -1.65 11.64
N ALA A 12 34.74 -0.86 10.72
CA ALA A 12 34.07 0.32 10.16
C ALA A 12 32.76 -0.09 9.46
N LYS A 13 31.62 0.44 9.93
CA LYS A 13 30.31 0.22 9.32
C LYS A 13 30.31 0.77 7.88
N LYS A 14 30.39 -0.13 6.89
CA LYS A 14 30.21 0.20 5.47
C LYS A 14 28.81 0.80 5.24
N ARG A 15 28.79 2.10 4.91
CA ARG A 15 27.61 2.96 4.71
C ARG A 15 26.59 2.43 3.66
N GLY A 16 26.99 1.51 2.78
CA GLY A 16 26.10 0.86 1.79
C GLY A 16 25.30 -0.34 2.31
N SER A 17 25.67 -0.93 3.46
CA SER A 17 24.97 -2.11 3.99
C SER A 17 23.55 -1.79 4.47
N GLY A 18 23.30 -0.58 4.95
CA GLY A 18 22.00 -0.14 5.43
C GLY A 18 20.96 0.04 4.32
N LEU A 19 21.36 0.55 3.15
CA LEU A 19 20.46 0.72 2.00
C LEU A 19 20.06 -0.64 1.42
N PHE A 20 21.02 -1.57 1.29
CA PHE A 20 20.76 -2.93 0.83
C PHE A 20 19.81 -3.69 1.78
N GLN A 21 20.01 -3.58 3.10
CA GLN A 21 19.09 -4.14 4.08
C GLN A 21 17.70 -3.50 4.01
N GLY A 22 17.60 -2.20 3.72
CA GLY A 22 16.34 -1.50 3.49
C GLY A 22 15.58 -2.06 2.30
N LEU A 23 16.22 -2.13 1.14
CA LEU A 23 15.68 -2.73 -0.09
C LEU A 23 15.24 -4.18 0.12
N GLN A 24 16.03 -4.97 0.86
CA GLN A 24 15.68 -6.36 1.17
C GLN A 24 14.43 -6.47 2.05
N LYS A 25 14.25 -5.56 3.02
CA LYS A 25 13.02 -5.48 3.84
C LYS A 25 11.82 -5.08 3.01
N VAL A 26 11.96 -4.12 2.10
CA VAL A 26 10.89 -3.76 1.16
C VAL A 26 10.51 -4.99 0.33
N GLY A 27 11.48 -5.68 -0.27
CA GLY A 27 11.23 -6.91 -1.03
C GLY A 27 10.47 -7.98 -0.25
N ARG A 28 10.83 -8.21 1.02
CA ARG A 28 10.09 -9.14 1.90
C ARG A 28 8.67 -8.66 2.21
N SER A 29 8.47 -7.36 2.38
CA SER A 29 7.15 -6.77 2.67
C SER A 29 6.14 -6.92 1.53
N LEU A 30 6.62 -7.03 0.28
CA LEU A 30 5.78 -7.25 -0.90
C LEU A 30 5.22 -8.67 -0.97
N GLN A 31 5.78 -9.63 -0.22
CA GLN A 31 5.35 -11.03 -0.29
C GLN A 31 3.92 -11.24 0.22
N LEU A 32 3.49 -10.46 1.22
CA LEU A 32 2.19 -10.64 1.86
C LEU A 32 1.02 -10.30 0.92
N PRO A 33 1.02 -9.17 0.19
CA PRO A 33 0.03 -8.92 -0.86
C PRO A 33 0.08 -9.93 -2.01
N ILE A 34 1.28 -10.32 -2.45
CA ILE A 34 1.46 -11.24 -3.58
C ILE A 34 0.86 -12.62 -3.28
N ALA A 35 0.87 -13.06 -2.03
CA ALA A 35 0.29 -14.34 -1.63
C ALA A 35 -1.23 -14.44 -1.87
N VAL A 36 -1.94 -13.31 -1.97
CA VAL A 36 -3.41 -13.27 -2.20
C VAL A 36 -3.75 -13.34 -3.69
N LEU A 37 -2.82 -12.99 -4.58
CA LEU A 37 -3.06 -12.93 -6.03
C LEU A 37 -3.43 -14.28 -6.67
N PRO A 38 -2.83 -15.43 -6.29
CA PRO A 38 -3.23 -16.73 -6.85
C PRO A 38 -4.69 -17.07 -6.54
N ALA A 39 -5.15 -16.82 -5.31
CA ALA A 39 -6.53 -17.04 -4.93
C ALA A 39 -7.49 -16.13 -5.71
N ALA A 40 -7.14 -14.86 -5.87
CA ALA A 40 -7.92 -13.91 -6.68
C ALA A 40 -7.99 -14.34 -8.16
N GLY A 41 -6.87 -14.83 -8.72
CA GLY A 41 -6.83 -15.34 -10.10
C GLY A 41 -7.73 -16.55 -10.31
N ILE A 42 -7.76 -17.49 -9.34
CA ILE A 42 -8.67 -18.63 -9.38
C ILE A 42 -10.13 -18.16 -9.33
N LEU A 43 -10.48 -17.24 -8.42
CA LEU A 43 -11.85 -16.69 -8.34
C LEU A 43 -12.26 -16.04 -9.67
N LEU A 44 -11.38 -15.26 -10.28
CA LEU A 44 -11.64 -14.60 -11.55
C LEU A 44 -11.83 -15.61 -12.70
N ARG A 45 -11.04 -16.70 -12.70
CA ARG A 45 -11.16 -17.77 -13.70
C ARG A 45 -12.46 -18.55 -13.56
N LEU A 46 -12.89 -18.83 -12.33
CA LEU A 46 -14.16 -19.50 -12.04
C LEU A 46 -15.37 -18.64 -12.43
N GLY A 47 -15.22 -17.31 -12.40
CA GLY A 47 -16.28 -16.38 -12.81
C GLY A 47 -16.46 -16.21 -14.33
N GLN A 48 -15.65 -16.88 -15.16
CA GLN A 48 -15.74 -16.78 -16.62
C GLN A 48 -16.96 -17.52 -17.19
N PRO A 49 -17.49 -17.07 -18.34
CA PRO A 49 -18.72 -17.61 -18.93
C PRO A 49 -18.63 -19.08 -19.33
N ASP A 50 -17.42 -19.58 -19.58
CA ASP A 50 -17.12 -20.96 -19.98
C ASP A 50 -17.04 -21.96 -18.80
N VAL A 51 -16.95 -21.47 -17.55
CA VAL A 51 -16.85 -22.33 -16.36
C VAL A 51 -18.19 -22.40 -15.63
N PHE A 52 -18.54 -21.33 -14.91
CA PHE A 52 -19.81 -21.26 -14.18
C PHE A 52 -20.89 -20.44 -14.90
N GLY A 53 -20.56 -19.71 -15.96
CA GLY A 53 -21.54 -18.91 -16.68
C GLY A 53 -22.30 -19.67 -17.76
N LYS A 54 -22.87 -18.90 -18.68
CA LYS A 54 -23.83 -19.32 -19.71
C LYS A 54 -23.38 -20.47 -20.60
N ASP A 55 -22.09 -20.54 -20.91
CA ASP A 55 -21.52 -21.54 -21.82
C ASP A 55 -20.94 -22.76 -21.07
N GLY A 56 -20.96 -22.71 -19.72
CA GLY A 56 -20.54 -23.80 -18.83
C GLY A 56 -21.73 -24.41 -18.07
N LEU A 57 -21.74 -24.24 -16.74
CA LEU A 57 -22.77 -24.79 -15.84
C LEU A 57 -24.10 -24.01 -15.82
N GLY A 58 -24.21 -22.89 -16.53
CA GLY A 58 -25.43 -22.08 -16.60
C GLY A 58 -25.77 -21.32 -15.31
N TRP A 59 -24.81 -21.19 -14.38
CA TRP A 59 -24.96 -20.50 -13.10
C TRP A 59 -24.47 -19.05 -13.19
N ASP A 60 -25.06 -18.26 -14.08
CA ASP A 60 -24.61 -16.90 -14.41
C ASP A 60 -24.45 -15.99 -13.18
N LYS A 61 -25.38 -16.07 -12.23
CA LYS A 61 -25.29 -15.27 -10.99
C LYS A 61 -24.09 -15.69 -10.14
N VAL A 62 -23.82 -16.99 -10.02
CA VAL A 62 -22.68 -17.51 -9.27
C VAL A 62 -21.37 -17.12 -9.95
N ALA A 63 -21.28 -17.25 -11.28
CA ALA A 63 -20.14 -16.80 -12.05
C ALA A 63 -19.85 -15.31 -11.84
N SER A 64 -20.88 -14.46 -11.86
CA SER A 64 -20.73 -13.02 -11.60
C SER A 64 -20.20 -12.71 -10.19
N VAL A 65 -20.60 -13.48 -9.18
CA VAL A 65 -20.10 -13.34 -7.80
C VAL A 65 -18.61 -13.69 -7.73
N PHE A 66 -18.19 -14.79 -8.36
CA PHE A 66 -16.79 -15.21 -8.42
C PHE A 66 -15.91 -14.19 -9.17
N ALA A 67 -16.38 -13.70 -10.32
CA ALA A 67 -15.69 -12.68 -11.10
C ALA A 67 -15.52 -11.38 -10.29
N THR A 68 -16.59 -10.89 -9.67
CA THR A 68 -16.56 -9.65 -8.86
C THR A 68 -15.68 -9.80 -7.63
N ALA A 69 -15.70 -10.97 -6.97
CA ALA A 69 -14.85 -11.24 -5.82
C ALA A 69 -13.36 -11.27 -6.19
N GLY A 70 -12.99 -11.89 -7.31
CA GLY A 70 -11.62 -11.87 -7.83
C GLY A 70 -11.19 -10.45 -8.20
N ASP A 71 -12.05 -9.71 -8.91
CA ASP A 71 -11.77 -8.35 -9.37
C ASP A 71 -11.59 -7.37 -8.20
N ALA A 72 -12.30 -7.55 -7.09
CA ALA A 72 -12.14 -6.74 -5.88
C ALA A 72 -10.69 -6.72 -5.36
N VAL A 73 -9.94 -7.82 -5.51
CA VAL A 73 -8.53 -7.90 -5.10
C VAL A 73 -7.63 -7.14 -6.07
N PHE A 74 -7.85 -7.28 -7.38
CA PHE A 74 -7.05 -6.63 -8.43
C PHE A 74 -7.32 -5.12 -8.50
N SER A 75 -8.56 -4.69 -8.37
CA SER A 75 -8.96 -3.27 -8.35
C SER A 75 -8.41 -2.51 -7.13
N ASN A 76 -8.21 -3.21 -6.00
CA ASN A 76 -7.64 -2.64 -4.78
C ASN A 76 -6.17 -3.03 -4.54
N LEU A 77 -5.48 -3.52 -5.56
CA LEU A 77 -4.09 -3.96 -5.47
C LEU A 77 -3.14 -2.86 -4.93
N PRO A 78 -3.26 -1.58 -5.31
CA PRO A 78 -2.48 -0.50 -4.70
C PRO A 78 -2.64 -0.40 -3.18
N LEU A 79 -3.86 -0.55 -2.67
CA LEU A 79 -4.15 -0.51 -1.24
C LEU A 79 -3.57 -1.72 -0.51
N LEU A 80 -3.70 -2.92 -1.10
CA LEU A 80 -3.11 -4.14 -0.56
C LEU A 80 -1.59 -4.01 -0.43
N PHE A 81 -0.94 -3.46 -1.45
CA PHE A 81 0.50 -3.18 -1.41
C PHE A 81 0.86 -2.10 -0.38
N CYS A 82 0.04 -1.05 -0.23
CA CYS A 82 0.25 -0.03 0.80
C CYS A 82 0.29 -0.64 2.20
N ILE A 83 -0.72 -1.44 2.55
CA ILE A 83 -0.83 -2.10 3.86
C ILE A 83 0.27 -3.15 4.03
N GLY A 84 0.52 -3.99 3.02
CA GLY A 84 1.54 -5.04 3.08
C GLY A 84 2.95 -4.49 3.27
N VAL A 85 3.30 -3.41 2.54
CA VAL A 85 4.58 -2.72 2.71
C VAL A 85 4.68 -2.06 4.08
N ALA A 86 3.61 -1.41 4.55
CA ALA A 86 3.60 -0.76 5.85
C ALA A 86 3.87 -1.75 7.00
N ILE A 87 3.21 -2.92 6.96
CA ILE A 87 3.38 -3.99 7.97
C ILE A 87 4.76 -4.64 7.84
N GLY A 88 5.18 -5.01 6.63
CA GLY A 88 6.43 -5.75 6.43
C GLY A 88 7.70 -4.90 6.57
N PHE A 89 7.62 -3.59 6.35
CA PHE A 89 8.74 -2.68 6.59
C PHE A 89 8.84 -2.23 8.05
N ALA A 90 7.72 -2.21 8.79
CA ALA A 90 7.72 -1.88 10.21
C ALA A 90 8.55 -2.89 11.01
N LYS A 91 9.46 -2.41 11.86
CA LYS A 91 10.29 -3.26 12.74
C LYS A 91 9.46 -4.18 13.64
N LYS A 92 8.22 -3.79 13.94
CA LYS A 92 7.25 -4.57 14.69
C LYS A 92 5.91 -4.46 13.97
N ALA A 93 5.32 -5.59 13.61
CA ALA A 93 3.98 -5.63 13.07
C ALA A 93 3.01 -5.22 14.18
N ASP A 94 2.39 -4.05 14.03
CA ASP A 94 1.34 -3.53 14.91
C ASP A 94 0.16 -3.16 14.02
N GLY A 95 -1.06 -3.55 14.43
CA GLY A 95 -2.27 -3.26 13.67
C GLY A 95 -2.49 -1.76 13.47
N SER A 96 -1.96 -0.92 14.37
CA SER A 96 -2.00 0.54 14.23
C SER A 96 -1.23 1.06 13.01
N THR A 97 -0.15 0.39 12.58
CA THR A 97 0.59 0.76 11.36
C THR A 97 -0.24 0.48 10.11
N ALA A 98 -0.95 -0.65 10.08
CA ALA A 98 -1.83 -1.02 8.97
C ALA A 98 -3.01 -0.03 8.85
N LEU A 99 -3.61 0.34 9.98
CA LEU A 99 -4.68 1.33 10.02
C LEU A 99 -4.20 2.70 9.55
N ALA A 100 -3.02 3.15 9.98
CA ALA A 100 -2.44 4.40 9.51
C ALA A 100 -2.17 4.39 7.99
N ALA A 101 -1.66 3.29 7.46
CA ALA A 101 -1.43 3.13 6.02
C ALA A 101 -2.73 3.16 5.22
N LEU A 102 -3.78 2.49 5.70
CA LEU A 102 -5.11 2.53 5.09
C LEU A 102 -5.67 3.96 5.06
N VAL A 103 -5.64 4.65 6.21
CA VAL A 103 -6.14 6.04 6.30
C VAL A 103 -5.36 6.96 5.38
N GLY A 104 -4.02 6.93 5.43
CA GLY A 104 -3.17 7.75 4.57
C GLY A 104 -3.37 7.47 3.08
N PHE A 105 -3.56 6.20 2.69
CA PHE A 105 -3.87 5.86 1.30
C PHE A 105 -5.25 6.36 0.85
N LEU A 106 -6.25 6.31 1.72
CA LEU A 106 -7.58 6.86 1.43
C LEU A 106 -7.53 8.38 1.28
N VAL A 107 -6.82 9.08 2.16
CA VAL A 107 -6.62 10.54 2.04
C VAL A 107 -5.88 10.85 0.74
N TYR A 108 -4.77 10.18 0.49
CA TYR A 108 -3.97 10.31 -0.73
C TYR A 108 -4.79 10.12 -2.02
N SER A 109 -5.54 9.01 -2.09
CA SER A 109 -6.33 8.69 -3.28
C SER A 109 -7.46 9.69 -3.52
N ASN A 110 -8.05 10.27 -2.47
CA ASN A 110 -9.05 11.33 -2.61
C ASN A 110 -8.43 12.69 -2.97
N VAL A 111 -7.24 13.01 -2.45
CA VAL A 111 -6.49 14.22 -2.84
C VAL A 111 -6.11 14.16 -4.32
N LEU A 112 -5.66 13.02 -4.83
CA LEU A 112 -5.39 12.84 -6.26
C LEU A 112 -6.62 13.01 -7.14
N LYS A 113 -7.81 12.62 -6.66
CA LYS A 113 -9.08 12.87 -7.36
C LYS A 113 -9.48 14.34 -7.32
N ALA A 114 -9.13 15.07 -6.26
CA ALA A 114 -9.42 16.49 -6.10
C ALA A 114 -8.51 17.41 -6.95
N PHE A 115 -7.30 16.95 -7.28
CA PHE A 115 -6.35 17.67 -8.15
C PHE A 115 -6.09 16.89 -9.46
N PRO A 116 -7.03 16.88 -10.42
CA PRO A 116 -6.79 16.27 -11.71
C PRO A 116 -5.69 17.02 -12.47
N VAL A 117 -4.74 16.28 -13.05
CA VAL A 117 -3.75 16.87 -13.96
C VAL A 117 -4.50 17.22 -15.24
N THR A 118 -4.51 18.51 -15.57
CA THR A 118 -5.24 19.09 -16.70
C THR A 118 -4.69 18.61 -18.03
N ASP A 119 -5.24 17.51 -18.54
CA ASP A 119 -5.55 17.34 -19.97
C ASP A 119 -7.05 17.57 -20.23
N ALA A 120 -7.72 18.29 -19.32
CA ALA A 120 -9.03 18.87 -19.61
C ALA A 120 -8.85 20.02 -20.60
N VAL A 121 -8.59 19.69 -21.87
CA VAL A 121 -8.86 20.62 -22.96
C VAL A 121 -10.38 20.70 -23.04
N VAL A 122 -10.95 21.85 -22.67
CA VAL A 122 -12.29 22.20 -23.12
C VAL A 122 -12.17 22.38 -24.64
N ASN A 123 -12.21 21.28 -25.39
CA ASN A 123 -12.33 21.29 -26.84
C ASN A 123 -13.78 21.62 -27.19
N THR A 124 -14.18 22.86 -26.92
CA THR A 124 -15.34 23.49 -27.52
C THR A 124 -15.06 23.53 -29.02
N THR A 125 -15.35 22.45 -29.75
CA THR A 125 -15.70 22.35 -31.19
C THR A 125 -15.55 20.89 -31.69
N ALA A 126 -14.68 20.05 -31.11
CA ALA A 126 -14.34 18.75 -31.72
C ALA A 126 -15.17 17.52 -31.27
N ASN A 127 -15.79 17.51 -30.08
CA ASN A 127 -16.39 16.29 -29.49
C ASN A 127 -17.82 16.44 -28.92
N LYS A 128 -18.73 17.16 -29.60
CA LYS A 128 -20.19 17.13 -29.32
C LYS A 128 -20.61 17.26 -27.83
N GLY A 129 -19.94 18.10 -27.03
CA GLY A 129 -20.41 18.44 -25.68
C GLY A 129 -20.45 17.30 -24.67
N VAL A 130 -19.60 16.27 -24.84
CA VAL A 130 -19.45 15.21 -23.82
C VAL A 130 -18.30 15.57 -22.88
N ASP A 131 -18.62 15.73 -21.60
CA ASP A 131 -17.64 15.95 -20.54
C ASP A 131 -16.65 14.78 -20.49
N VAL A 132 -15.40 15.03 -20.85
CA VAL A 132 -14.32 14.07 -20.66
C VAL A 132 -14.04 14.00 -19.17
N ALA A 133 -14.38 12.89 -18.53
CA ALA A 133 -14.14 12.68 -17.10
C ALA A 133 -12.65 12.91 -16.80
N ALA A 134 -12.37 13.76 -15.81
CA ALA A 134 -11.01 14.12 -15.43
C ALA A 134 -10.22 12.85 -15.06
N THR A 135 -9.24 12.49 -15.88
CA THR A 135 -8.36 11.36 -15.62
C THR A 135 -7.34 11.79 -14.56
N TYR A 136 -7.50 11.30 -13.33
CA TYR A 136 -6.49 11.47 -12.28
C TYR A 136 -5.28 10.59 -12.59
N ASN A 137 -4.09 11.08 -12.25
CA ASN A 137 -2.89 10.27 -12.36
C ASN A 137 -2.99 9.16 -11.30
N ASN A 138 -3.22 7.91 -11.72
CA ASN A 138 -3.26 6.76 -10.84
C ASN A 138 -1.87 6.09 -10.83
N PRO A 139 -1.01 6.38 -9.84
CA PRO A 139 0.30 5.76 -9.73
C PRO A 139 0.24 4.26 -9.40
N GLY A 140 -0.97 3.70 -9.27
CA GLY A 140 -1.20 2.27 -9.12
C GLY A 140 -0.42 1.71 -7.93
N VAL A 141 0.21 0.56 -8.14
CA VAL A 141 0.95 -0.16 -7.09
C VAL A 141 2.10 0.66 -6.52
N LEU A 142 2.77 1.46 -7.36
CA LEU A 142 3.89 2.29 -6.95
C LEU A 142 3.48 3.36 -5.94
N GLY A 143 2.32 4.01 -6.16
CA GLY A 143 1.73 4.95 -5.20
C GLY A 143 1.39 4.29 -3.87
N GLY A 144 0.85 3.06 -3.92
CA GLY A 144 0.59 2.23 -2.75
C GLY A 144 1.85 1.93 -1.95
N ILE A 145 2.90 1.42 -2.60
CA ILE A 145 4.19 1.12 -1.98
C ILE A 145 4.79 2.36 -1.31
N LEU A 146 4.77 3.50 -2.00
CA LEU A 146 5.32 4.75 -1.46
C LEU A 146 4.58 5.19 -0.19
N MET A 147 3.24 5.20 -0.22
CA MET A 147 2.45 5.53 0.97
C MET A 147 2.64 4.52 2.11
N GLY A 148 2.81 3.24 1.79
CA GLY A 148 3.13 2.20 2.78
C GLY A 148 4.47 2.42 3.47
N LEU A 149 5.49 2.86 2.72
CA LEU A 149 6.80 3.19 3.29
C LEU A 149 6.73 4.42 4.20
N ILE A 150 6.01 5.47 3.78
CA ILE A 150 5.81 6.67 4.60
C ILE A 150 5.09 6.27 5.90
N ALA A 151 4.08 5.39 5.82
CA ALA A 151 3.34 4.89 6.99
C ALA A 151 4.26 4.17 7.97
N ALA A 152 5.10 3.27 7.48
CA ALA A 152 6.02 2.54 8.33
C ALA A 152 7.08 3.45 8.97
N VAL A 153 7.58 4.45 8.25
CA VAL A 153 8.56 5.41 8.76
C VAL A 153 7.93 6.33 9.82
N LEU A 154 6.76 6.90 9.55
CA LEU A 154 6.03 7.73 10.50
C LEU A 154 5.67 6.95 11.77
N TRP A 155 5.23 5.70 11.63
CA TRP A 155 4.96 4.85 12.78
C TRP A 155 6.22 4.62 13.62
N GLN A 156 7.33 4.23 13.01
CA GLN A 156 8.59 4.02 13.75
C GLN A 156 9.06 5.27 14.49
N LYS A 157 8.86 6.45 13.92
CA LYS A 157 9.26 7.73 14.52
C LYS A 157 8.31 8.19 15.62
N PHE A 158 7.00 8.05 15.43
CA PHE A 158 6.00 8.74 16.25
C PHE A 158 5.16 7.83 17.17
N HIS A 159 5.26 6.50 17.08
CA HIS A 159 4.45 5.57 17.89
C HIS A 159 4.61 5.70 19.42
N ARG A 160 5.64 6.40 19.92
CA ARG A 160 5.90 6.64 21.35
C ARG A 160 5.89 8.13 21.74
N THR A 161 5.55 9.01 20.83
CA THR A 161 5.55 10.46 21.10
C THR A 161 4.42 10.81 22.06
N LYS A 162 4.75 11.64 23.05
CA LYS A 162 3.78 12.26 23.97
C LYS A 162 3.55 13.71 23.54
N LEU A 163 2.30 14.07 23.35
CA LEU A 163 1.79 15.42 23.16
C LEU A 163 1.45 16.07 24.51
N VAL A 164 1.17 17.36 24.45
CA VAL A 164 0.71 18.20 25.56
C VAL A 164 -0.57 17.63 26.17
N ASP A 165 -0.78 17.82 27.47
CA ASP A 165 -1.82 17.15 28.27
C ASP A 165 -3.24 17.26 27.69
N TRP A 166 -3.58 18.36 27.00
CA TRP A 166 -4.89 18.55 26.38
C TRP A 166 -5.10 17.75 25.08
N LEU A 167 -4.04 17.35 24.36
CA LEU A 167 -4.11 16.39 23.24
C LEU A 167 -3.75 14.95 23.67
N GLY A 168 -3.74 14.66 24.98
CA GLY A 168 -3.28 13.38 25.51
C GLY A 168 -3.97 12.16 24.90
N PHE A 169 -5.20 12.32 24.40
CA PHE A 169 -5.96 11.29 23.68
C PHE A 169 -5.23 10.73 22.44
N PHE A 170 -4.47 11.57 21.73
CA PHE A 170 -3.76 11.23 20.50
C PHE A 170 -2.34 10.69 20.72
N ASN A 171 -1.94 10.47 21.97
CA ASN A 171 -0.58 10.03 22.27
C ASN A 171 -0.24 8.63 21.73
N GLY A 172 1.04 8.47 21.39
CA GLY A 172 1.62 7.20 20.97
C GLY A 172 1.05 6.67 19.65
N ARG A 173 0.52 5.45 19.67
CA ARG A 173 0.10 4.72 18.45
C ARG A 173 -1.10 5.33 17.71
N ARG A 174 -1.91 6.14 18.40
CA ARG A 174 -3.09 6.83 17.83
C ARG A 174 -2.73 8.09 17.04
N LEU A 175 -1.53 8.62 17.26
CA LEU A 175 -1.01 9.79 16.56
C LEU A 175 -0.76 9.50 15.08
N VAL A 176 -0.31 8.28 14.79
CA VAL A 176 0.25 7.91 13.48
C VAL A 176 -0.81 8.01 12.37
N PRO A 177 -2.05 7.50 12.53
CA PRO A 177 -3.10 7.71 11.53
C PRO A 177 -3.53 9.16 11.33
N ILE A 178 -3.28 10.05 12.31
CA ILE A 178 -3.73 11.46 12.25
C ILE A 178 -2.73 12.33 11.50
N ILE A 179 -1.45 11.95 11.53
CA ILE A 179 -0.39 12.62 10.76
C ILE A 179 -0.46 12.23 9.27
N MET A 180 -1.06 11.09 8.98
CA MET A 180 -1.21 10.56 7.62
C MET A 180 -2.34 11.20 6.85
#